data_AF-A0A6B3HXA0-F1
#
_entry.id   AF-A0A6B3HXA0-F1
#
_cell.length_a   1.000
_cell.length_b   1.000
_cell.length_c   1.000
_cell.angle_alpha   90.00
_cell.angle_beta   90.00
_cell.angle_gamma   90.00
#
_symmetry.space_group_name_H-M   'P 1'
#
loop_
_entity.id
_entity.type
_entity.pdbx_description
1 polymer ?
#
loop_
_entity_poly.entity_id
_entity_poly.type
_entity_poly.pdbx_seq_one_letter_code
_entity_poly.pdbx_strand_id
1 'polypeptide(L)' 'MGTDLQSVLLTKEEIDAKLVELAAKIDAEYAGKDLLLVGVLKGAVMVMADLARAL' A
#
# COMPACT_ATOMS: atom_id res chain seq x y z
N MET A 1 5.00 15.50 19.78
CA MET A 1 5.53 15.35 18.41
C MET A 1 4.58 16.05 17.42
N GLY A 2 4.34 17.35 17.59
CA GLY A 2 3.30 18.06 16.83
C GLY A 2 3.77 19.34 16.14
N THR A 3 5.06 19.66 16.20
CA THR A 3 5.62 20.93 15.70
C THR A 3 6.44 20.78 14.42
N ASP A 4 6.70 19.55 13.96
CA ASP A 4 7.54 19.26 12.79
C ASP A 4 6.74 18.90 11.52
N LEU A 5 5.40 18.94 11.58
CA LEU A 5 4.53 18.64 10.44
C LEU A 5 4.12 19.94 9.74
N GLN A 6 4.71 20.23 8.58
CA GLN A 6 4.40 21.44 7.80
C GLN A 6 3.04 21.36 7.12
N SER A 7 2.69 20.22 6.54
CA SER A 7 1.41 19.95 5.91
C SER A 7 1.18 18.44 5.72
N VAL A 8 -0.08 18.04 5.57
CA VAL A 8 -0.45 16.68 5.19
C VAL A 8 -0.46 16.61 3.66
N LEU A 9 0.38 15.75 3.07
CA LEU A 9 0.44 15.57 1.62
C LEU A 9 -0.58 14.56 1.10
N LEU A 10 -0.87 13.54 1.89
CA LEU A 10 -1.84 12.50 1.57
C LEU A 10 -2.62 12.16 2.85
N THR A 11 -3.94 12.16 2.76
CA THR A 11 -4.78 11.66 3.85
C THR A 11 -4.74 10.14 3.89
N LYS A 12 -5.19 9.57 5.00
CA LYS A 12 -5.29 8.11 5.15
C LYS A 12 -6.22 7.53 4.08
N GLU A 13 -7.34 8.18 3.83
CA GLU A 13 -8.35 7.75 2.86
C GLU A 13 -7.81 7.75 1.44
N GLU A 14 -6.96 8.73 1.09
CA GLU A 14 -6.31 8.78 -0.23
C GLU A 14 -5.31 7.62 -0.42
N ILE A 15 -4.56 7.28 0.63
CA ILE A 15 -3.63 6.15 0.62
C ILE A 15 -4.41 4.84 0.51
N ASP A 16 -5.44 4.64 1.33
CA ASP A 16 -6.26 3.43 1.35
C ASP A 16 -6.95 3.21 -0.01
N ALA A 17 -7.52 4.28 -0.59
CA ALA A 17 -8.12 4.22 -1.93
C ALA A 17 -7.10 3.81 -3.00
N LYS A 18 -5.87 4.33 -2.90
CA LYS A 18 -4.81 3.99 -3.85
C LYS A 18 -4.36 2.53 -3.72
N LEU A 19 -4.31 2.00 -2.49
CA LEU A 19 -3.96 0.62 -2.24
C LEU A 19 -4.99 -0.36 -2.82
N VAL A 20 -6.29 -0.06 -2.67
CA VAL A 20 -7.36 -0.87 -3.28
C VAL A 20 -7.27 -0.86 -4.81
N GLU A 21 -7.00 0.31 -5.41
CA GLU A 21 -6.80 0.41 -6.86
C GLU A 21 -5.59 -0.42 -7.34
N LEU A 22 -4.49 -0.40 -6.59
CA LEU A 22 -3.30 -1.18 -6.90
C LEU A 22 -3.53 -2.68 -6.73
N ALA A 23 -4.22 -3.08 -5.67
CA ALA A 23 -4.56 -4.48 -5.43
C ALA A 23 -5.41 -5.06 -6.58
N ALA A 24 -6.48 -4.36 -6.98
CA ALA A 24 -7.33 -4.80 -8.09
C ALA A 24 -6.56 -4.96 -9.41
N LYS A 25 -5.56 -4.10 -9.66
CA LYS A 25 -4.67 -4.22 -10.84
C LYS A 25 -3.77 -5.45 -10.74
N ILE A 26 -3.17 -5.67 -9.57
CA ILE A 26 -2.33 -6.84 -9.32
C ILE A 26 -3.15 -8.12 -9.46
N ASP A 27 -4.36 -8.17 -8.91
CA ASP A 27 -5.25 -9.34 -9.01
C ASP A 27 -5.57 -9.68 -10.46
N ALA A 28 -5.87 -8.68 -11.29
CA ALA A 28 -6.14 -8.89 -12.70
C ALA A 28 -4.90 -9.39 -13.46
N GLU A 29 -3.72 -8.83 -13.21
CA GLU A 29 -2.48 -9.16 -13.93
C GLU A 29 -1.84 -10.49 -13.49
N TYR A 30 -2.06 -10.85 -12.22
CA TYR A 30 -1.53 -12.06 -11.58
C TYR A 30 -2.59 -13.13 -11.34
N ALA A 31 -3.79 -12.98 -11.93
CA ALA A 31 -4.85 -13.98 -11.86
C ALA A 31 -4.34 -15.37 -12.27
N GLY A 32 -4.49 -16.35 -11.35
CA GLY A 32 -4.06 -17.72 -11.55
C GLY A 32 -2.53 -17.94 -11.50
N LYS A 33 -1.76 -16.98 -10.99
CA LYS A 33 -0.32 -17.09 -10.75
C LYS A 33 -0.03 -17.08 -9.25
N ASP A 34 1.06 -17.72 -8.85
CA ASP A 34 1.58 -17.60 -7.49
C ASP A 34 2.27 -16.25 -7.30
N LEU A 35 1.64 -15.36 -6.53
CA LEU A 35 2.12 -14.01 -6.26
C LEU A 35 3.14 -14.02 -5.11
N LEU A 36 4.35 -13.51 -5.36
CA LEU A 36 5.37 -13.28 -4.33
C LEU A 36 5.54 -11.78 -4.08
N LEU A 37 5.22 -11.35 -2.86
CA LEU A 37 5.36 -9.97 -2.41
C LEU A 37 6.73 -9.75 -1.75
N VAL A 38 7.55 -8.83 -2.28
CA VAL A 38 8.89 -8.51 -1.74
C VAL A 38 8.93 -7.06 -1.26
N GLY A 39 9.05 -6.85 0.05
CA GLY A 39 9.17 -5.52 0.67
C GLY A 39 10.59 -5.22 1.14
N VAL A 40 11.16 -4.08 0.73
CA VAL A 40 12.49 -3.64 1.17
C VAL A 40 12.40 -2.82 2.45
N LEU A 41 13.12 -3.26 3.48
CA LEU A 41 13.04 -2.69 4.83
C LEU A 41 13.74 -1.32 4.97
N LYS A 42 13.34 -0.48 5.93
CA LYS A 42 12.37 -0.73 7.03
C LYS A 42 10.97 -0.14 6.82
N GLY A 43 10.83 0.88 5.96
CA GLY A 43 9.58 1.65 5.81
C GLY A 43 8.49 0.94 5.02
N ALA A 44 8.84 -0.04 4.17
CA ALA A 44 7.86 -0.73 3.32
C ALA A 44 6.86 -1.57 4.12
N VAL A 45 7.18 -1.96 5.36
CA VAL A 45 6.37 -2.91 6.13
C VAL A 45 4.91 -2.45 6.33
N MET A 46 4.69 -1.14 6.51
CA MET A 46 3.35 -0.59 6.72
C MET A 46 2.49 -0.74 5.46
N VAL A 47 2.99 -0.22 4.34
CA VAL A 47 2.32 -0.27 3.03
C VAL A 47 2.14 -1.70 2.55
N MET A 48 3.14 -2.56 2.74
CA MET A 48 3.05 -3.98 2.35
C MET A 48 1.97 -4.72 3.13
N ALA A 49 1.81 -4.44 4.43
CA ALA A 49 0.76 -5.06 5.24
C ALA A 49 -0.64 -4.58 4.84
N ASP A 50 -0.79 -3.31 4.46
CA ASP A 50 -2.06 -2.78 3.99
C ASP A 50 -2.40 -3.29 2.58
N LEU A 51 -1.42 -3.34 1.67
CA LEU A 51 -1.58 -3.89 0.32
C LEU A 51 -1.94 -5.37 0.36
N ALA A 52 -1.24 -6.18 1.17
CA ALA A 52 -1.54 -7.61 1.32
C ALA A 52 -2.93 -7.89 1.92
N ARG A 53 -3.56 -6.92 2.59
CA ARG A 53 -4.95 -7.01 3.06
C ARG A 53 -5.98 -6.65 1.99
N ALA A 54 -5.57 -5.90 0.97
CA ALA A 54 -6.43 -5.45 -0.12
C ALA A 54 -6.36 -6.38 -1.35
N LEU A 55 -5.28 -7.17 -1.47
CA LEU A 55 -5.12 -8.30 -2.40
C LEU A 55 -5.96 -9.51 -1.97
#